data_AF-A0A7V2KVG7-F1
#
_entry.id   AF-A0A7V2KVG7-F1
#
_cell.length_a   1.000
_cell.length_b   1.000
_cell.length_c   1.000
_cell.angle_alpha   90.00
_cell.angle_beta   90.00
_cell.angle_gamma   90.00
#
_symmetry.space_group_name_H-M   'P 1'
#
loop_
_entity.id
_entity.type
_entity.pdbx_description
1 polymer ?
#
loop_
_entity_poly.entity_id
_entity_poly.type
_entity_poly.pdbx_seq_one_letter_code
_entity_poly.pdbx_strand_id
1 'polypeptide(L)' 'MSREQIEKLENEIADLKARWPAHSVKPAMWQRLEELEEALEIAKRQERDNAQ' A
#
# COMPACT_ATOMS: atom_id res chain seq x y z
N MET A 1 -3.56 5.49 13.42
CA MET A 1 -2.27 5.11 12.81
C MET A 1 -1.32 6.29 12.92
N SER A 2 -0.04 6.13 12.60
CA SER A 2 0.92 7.24 12.54
C SER A 2 1.31 7.50 11.08
N ARG A 3 1.60 8.75 10.73
CA ARG A 3 2.06 9.15 9.39
C ARG A 3 3.21 8.29 8.83
N GLU A 4 4.13 7.86 9.70
CA GLU A 4 5.23 6.94 9.35
C GLU A 4 4.76 5.59 8.82
N GLN A 5 3.60 5.07 9.27
CA GLN A 5 3.01 3.83 8.75
C GLN A 5 2.44 4.02 7.35
N ILE A 6 1.80 5.17 7.09
CA ILE A 6 1.31 5.51 5.75
C ILE A 6 2.49 5.59 4.78
N GLU A 7 3.56 6.30 5.13
CA GLU A 7 4.75 6.43 4.29
C GLU A 7 5.43 5.08 4.03
N LYS A 8 5.47 4.16 5.02
CA LYS A 8 5.98 2.80 4.81
C LYS A 8 5.15 2.03 3.78
N LEU A 9 3.83 2.05 3.92
CA LEU A 9 2.92 1.36 3.01
C LEU A 9 3.02 1.92 1.59
N GLU A 10 3.12 3.24 1.44
CA GLU A 10 3.33 3.89 0.14
C GLU A 10 4.65 3.47 -0.51
N ASN A 11 5.74 3.40 0.28
CA ASN A 11 7.04 2.93 -0.21
C ASN A 11 7.01 1.45 -0.60
N GLU A 12 6.36 0.57 0.18
CA GLU A 12 6.21 -0.85 -0.17
C GLU A 12 5.41 -1.04 -1.46
N ILE A 13 4.35 -0.26 -1.65
CA ILE A 13 3.55 -0.27 -2.90
C ILE A 13 4.40 0.18 -4.08
N ALA A 14 5.18 1.25 -3.92
CA ALA A 14 6.04 1.77 -4.97
C ALA A 14 7.15 0.77 -5.36
N ASP A 15 7.81 0.15 -4.38
CA ASP A 15 8.81 -0.90 -4.61
C ASP A 15 8.19 -2.10 -5.33
N LEU A 16 7.03 -2.56 -4.84
CA LEU A 16 6.31 -3.69 -5.42
C LEU A 16 5.97 -3.42 -6.89
N LYS A 17 5.40 -2.24 -7.19
CA LYS A 17 5.07 -1.81 -8.57
C LYS A 17 6.32 -1.63 -9.42
N ALA A 18 7.42 -1.13 -8.87
CA ALA A 18 8.68 -0.98 -9.61
C ALA A 18 9.29 -2.33 -10.01
N ARG A 19 9.06 -3.37 -9.21
CA ARG A 19 9.51 -4.74 -9.47
C ARG A 19 8.56 -5.53 -10.36
N TRP A 20 7.47 -4.93 -10.84
CA TRP A 20 6.51 -5.64 -11.66
C TRP A 20 7.09 -6.04 -13.01
N PRO A 21 6.95 -7.32 -13.39
CA PRO A 21 7.37 -7.78 -14.70
C PRO A 21 6.47 -7.16 -15.77
N ALA A 22 7.08 -6.55 -16.79
CA ALA A 22 6.40 -5.80 -17.85
C ALA A 22 5.41 -6.62 -18.71
N HIS A 23 5.39 -7.95 -18.58
CA HIS A 23 4.66 -8.84 -19.48
C HIS A 23 3.66 -9.74 -18.75
N SER A 24 3.86 -10.00 -17.45
CA SER A 24 3.00 -10.94 -16.72
C SER A 24 3.18 -10.78 -15.20
N VAL A 25 2.40 -9.86 -14.61
CA VAL A 25 2.36 -9.71 -13.16
C VAL A 25 1.70 -10.95 -12.57
N LYS A 26 2.41 -11.62 -11.65
CA LYS A 26 1.91 -12.83 -11.01
C LYS A 26 0.68 -12.49 -10.14
N PRO A 27 -0.33 -13.39 -10.05
CA PRO A 27 -1.48 -13.19 -9.17
C PRO A 27 -1.09 -12.90 -7.72
N ALA A 28 -0.03 -13.52 -7.21
CA ALA A 28 0.49 -13.24 -5.87
C ALA A 28 1.02 -11.80 -5.69
N MET A 29 1.57 -11.18 -6.75
CA MET A 29 1.98 -9.77 -6.71
C MET A 29 0.78 -8.82 -6.76
N TRP A 30 -0.27 -9.19 -7.48
CA TRP A 30 -1.54 -8.47 -7.47
C TRP A 30 -2.20 -8.53 -6.10
N GLN A 31 -2.35 -9.73 -5.56
CA GLN A 31 -2.94 -9.92 -4.23
C GLN A 31 -2.17 -9.14 -3.17
N ARG A 32 -0.83 -9.19 -3.20
CA ARG A 32 0.00 -8.40 -2.29
C ARG A 32 -0.19 -6.90 -2.47
N LEU A 33 -0.39 -6.42 -3.70
CA LEU A 33 -0.66 -5.01 -3.95
C LEU A 33 -2.02 -4.62 -3.35
N GLU A 34 -3.07 -5.40 -3.59
CA GLU A 34 -4.41 -5.15 -3.06
C GLU A 34 -4.40 -5.08 -1.53
N GLU A 35 -3.69 -6.00 -0.86
CA GLU A 35 -3.52 -5.98 0.60
C GLU A 35 -2.83 -4.69 1.09
N LEU A 36 -1.79 -4.24 0.39
CA LEU A 36 -1.06 -3.02 0.75
C LEU A 36 -1.90 -1.76 0.49
N GLU A 37 -2.65 -1.72 -0.61
CA GLU A 37 -3.52 -0.60 -0.97
C GLU A 37 -4.71 -0.50 -0.01
N GLU A 38 -5.31 -1.62 0.40
CA GLU A 38 -6.36 -1.66 1.43
C GLU A 38 -5.83 -1.19 2.80
N ALA A 39 -4.67 -1.70 3.23
CA ALA A 39 -4.04 -1.28 4.47
C ALA A 39 -3.72 0.22 4.48
N LEU A 40 -3.26 0.76 3.35
CA LEU A 40 -2.99 2.18 3.17
C LEU A 40 -4.27 3.02 3.30
N GLU A 41 -5.36 2.58 2.67
CA GLU A 41 -6.65 3.26 2.76
C GLU A 41 -7.17 3.30 4.21
N ILE A 42 -7.09 2.16 4.92
CA ILE A 42 -7.48 2.08 6.33
C ILE A 42 -6.61 3.02 7.17
N ALA A 43 -5.29 3.00 6.97
CA ALA A 43 -4.38 3.86 7.71
C ALA A 43 -4.67 5.35 7.47
N LYS A 44 -4.92 5.75 6.21
CA LYS A 44 -5.29 7.12 5.83
C LYS A 44 -6.64 7.53 6.42
N ARG A 45 -7.64 6.64 6.40
CA ARG A 45 -8.95 6.89 7.02
C ARG A 45 -8.79 7.09 8.53
N GLN A 46 -8.04 6.22 9.20
CA GLN A 46 -7.80 6.33 10.64
C GLN A 46 -7.02 7.58 11.02
N GLU A 47 -6.01 7.99 10.23
CA GLU A 47 -5.31 9.26 10.47
C GLU A 47 -6.21 10.47 10.26
N ARG A 48 -7.10 10.43 9.27
CA ARG A 48 -8.10 11.49 9.06
C ARG A 48 -9.12 11.56 10.21
N ASP A 49 -9.59 10.41 10.68
CA ASP A 49 -10.55 10.31 11.79
C ASP A 49 -9.92 10.77 13.13
N ASN A 50 -8.65 10.40 13.37
CA ASN A 50 -7.89 10.87 14.54
C ASN A 50 -7.54 12.37 14.50
N ALA A 51 -7.55 12.99 13.32
CA ALA A 51 -7.25 14.41 13.15
C ALA A 51 -8.49 15.32 13.26
N GLN A 52 -9.67 14.75 13.53
CA GLN A 52 -10.96 15.44 13.68
C GLN A 52 -11.38 15.52 15.16
#